data_AF-A0AAU2PRE6-F1
#
_entry.id   AF-A0AAU2PRE6-F1
#
_cell.length_a   1.000
_cell.length_b   1.000
_cell.length_c   1.000
_cell.angle_alpha   90.00
_cell.angle_beta   90.00
_cell.angle_gamma   90.00
#
_symmetry.space_group_name_H-M   'P 1'
#
loop_
_entity.id
_entity.type
_entity.pdbx_description
1 polymer ?
#
loop_
_entity_poly.entity_id
_entity_poly.type
_entity_poly.pdbx_seq_one_letter_code
_entity_poly.pdbx_strand_id
1 'polypeptide(L)'
;MRAVLEARRKAAAVRVEELEAELVRVRADLADAEEVLRRRVIGLEQYLEALAEDEVPAVVAVGSSSRRKAVGPRRAVPHRENAAGVEDLSVDYQALMAAALDAGADGLGARRAALVLGWDSASVSRVEGARARLKRLVERGWLVEEKPGRFMPSALEQDAADVGRPGGGS
;
A
#
# COMPACT_ATOMS: atom_id res chain seq x y z
N MET A 1 27.93 55.68 -1.45
CA MET A 1 26.93 54.85 -0.74
C MET A 1 25.90 54.22 -1.69
N ARG A 2 25.25 54.98 -2.59
CA ARG A 2 24.24 54.48 -3.56
C ARG A 2 24.74 53.35 -4.48
N ALA A 3 25.90 53.52 -5.12
CA ALA A 3 26.47 52.53 -6.03
C ALA A 3 26.75 51.16 -5.37
N VAL A 4 27.16 51.16 -4.09
CA VAL A 4 27.40 49.93 -3.32
C VAL A 4 26.10 49.17 -3.04
N LEU A 5 25.03 49.90 -2.72
CA LEU A 5 23.71 49.30 -2.51
C LEU A 5 23.12 48.75 -3.81
N GLU A 6 23.30 49.45 -4.93
CA GLU A 6 22.88 48.97 -6.25
C GLU A 6 23.65 47.71 -6.66
N ALA A 7 24.96 47.65 -6.43
CA ALA A 7 25.76 46.46 -6.70
C ALA A 7 25.31 45.26 -5.85
N ARG A 8 25.04 45.46 -4.56
CA ARG A 8 24.51 44.40 -3.68
C ARG A 8 23.13 43.92 -4.11
N ARG A 9 22.23 44.84 -4.51
CA ARG A 9 20.91 44.47 -5.03
C ARG A 9 21.01 43.65 -6.32
N LYS A 10 21.89 44.03 -7.24
CA LYS A 10 22.15 43.26 -8.47
C LYS A 10 22.70 41.87 -8.16
N ALA A 11 23.67 41.76 -7.26
CA ALA A 11 24.20 40.47 -6.83
C ALA A 11 23.14 39.57 -6.19
N ALA A 12 22.26 40.15 -5.35
CA ALA A 12 21.15 39.42 -4.77
C ALA A 12 20.13 38.95 -5.83
N ALA A 13 19.83 39.78 -6.84
CA ALA A 13 18.94 39.39 -7.94
C ALA A 13 19.51 38.23 -8.76
N VAL A 14 20.80 38.30 -9.13
CA VAL A 14 21.48 37.19 -9.82
C VAL A 14 21.43 35.92 -8.98
N ARG A 15 21.66 36.00 -7.66
CA ARG A 15 21.59 34.83 -6.79
C ARG A 15 20.19 34.22 -6.74
N VAL A 16 19.13 35.03 -6.78
CA VAL A 16 17.75 34.54 -6.85
C VAL A 16 17.51 33.81 -8.17
N GLU A 17 17.90 34.40 -9.30
CA GLU A 17 17.75 33.78 -10.62
C GLU A 17 18.49 32.43 -10.72
N GLU A 18 19.71 32.35 -10.17
CA GLU A 18 20.48 31.10 -10.09
C GLU A 18 19.74 30.02 -9.28
N LEU A 19 19.18 30.39 -8.13
CA LEU A 19 18.45 29.47 -7.26
C LEU A 19 17.14 29.02 -7.90
N GLU A 20 16.43 29.90 -8.60
CA GLU A 20 15.22 29.54 -9.35
C GLU A 20 15.53 28.56 -10.47
N ALA A 21 16.64 28.78 -11.21
CA ALA A 21 17.09 27.85 -12.23
C ALA A 21 17.51 26.49 -11.65
N GLU A 22 18.16 26.47 -10.49
CA GLU A 22 18.48 25.25 -9.75
C GLU A 22 17.22 24.51 -9.29
N LEU A 23 16.24 25.22 -8.75
CA LEU A 23 14.97 24.65 -8.32
C LEU A 23 14.21 23.99 -9.49
N VAL A 24 14.20 24.63 -10.67
CA VAL A 24 13.59 24.04 -11.87
C VAL A 24 14.29 22.74 -12.26
N ARG A 25 15.63 22.72 -12.26
CA ARG A 25 16.41 21.51 -12.57
C ARG A 25 16.13 20.39 -11.58
N VAL A 26 16.23 20.66 -10.28
CA VAL A 26 16.00 19.65 -9.23
C VAL A 26 14.58 19.10 -9.28
N ARG A 27 13.57 19.92 -9.60
CA ARG A 27 12.20 19.45 -9.78
C ARG A 27 12.03 18.53 -10.98
N ALA A 28 12.73 18.80 -12.08
CA ALA A 28 12.74 17.92 -13.24
C ALA A 28 13.41 16.57 -12.89
N ASP A 29 14.59 16.61 -12.28
CA ASP A 29 15.32 15.42 -11.86
C ASP A 29 14.50 14.55 -10.88
N LEU A 30 13.78 15.20 -9.96
CA LEU A 30 12.87 14.52 -9.05
C LEU A 30 11.75 13.81 -9.80
N ALA A 31 11.10 14.47 -10.75
CA ALA A 31 10.01 13.89 -11.53
C ALA A 31 10.48 12.65 -12.32
N ASP A 32 11.69 12.69 -12.88
CA ASP A 32 12.31 11.57 -13.58
C ASP A 32 12.64 10.41 -12.61
N ALA A 33 13.20 10.70 -11.44
CA ALA A 33 13.49 9.70 -10.42
C ALA A 33 12.21 9.01 -9.90
N GLU A 34 11.15 9.78 -9.68
CA GLU A 34 9.84 9.25 -9.31
C GLU A 34 9.25 8.35 -10.40
N GLU A 35 9.44 8.69 -11.68
CA GLU A 35 8.99 7.84 -12.80
C GLU A 35 9.76 6.52 -12.86
N VAL A 36 11.08 6.55 -12.67
CA VAL A 36 11.89 5.33 -12.56
C VAL A 36 11.42 4.46 -11.40
N LEU A 37 11.13 5.08 -10.24
CA LEU A 37 10.59 4.36 -9.08
C LEU A 37 9.23 3.73 -9.40
N ARG A 38 8.30 4.49 -10.02
CA ARG A 38 6.98 3.98 -10.43
C ARG A 38 7.10 2.73 -11.32
N ARG A 39 7.97 2.77 -12.33
CA ARG A 39 8.20 1.63 -13.23
C ARG A 39 8.76 0.42 -12.49
N ARG A 40 9.70 0.62 -11.55
CA ARG A 40 10.25 -0.48 -10.74
C ARG A 40 9.21 -1.11 -9.81
N VAL A 41 8.32 -0.30 -9.23
CA VAL A 41 7.21 -0.81 -8.41
C VAL A 41 6.29 -1.70 -9.25
N ILE A 42 5.88 -1.22 -10.43
CA ILE A 42 5.03 -1.99 -11.34
C ILE A 42 5.73 -3.28 -11.79
N GLY A 43 6.98 -3.19 -12.26
CA GLY A 43 7.72 -4.37 -12.73
C GLY A 43 7.94 -5.39 -11.62
N LEU A 44 8.14 -4.95 -10.38
CA LEU A 44 8.23 -5.84 -9.24
C LEU A 44 6.88 -6.50 -8.93
N GLU A 45 5.77 -5.75 -8.93
CA GLU A 45 4.43 -6.31 -8.77
C GLU A 45 4.13 -7.38 -9.84
N GLN A 46 4.43 -7.10 -11.11
CA GLN A 46 4.25 -8.04 -12.22
C GLN A 46 5.13 -9.28 -12.11
N TYR A 47 6.42 -9.12 -11.76
CA TYR A 47 7.34 -10.25 -11.56
C TYR A 47 6.85 -11.19 -10.45
N LEU A 48 6.29 -10.63 -9.38
CA LEU A 48 5.79 -11.41 -8.26
C LEU A 48 4.47 -12.10 -8.55
N GLU A 49 3.63 -11.48 -9.38
CA GLU A 49 2.42 -12.11 -9.91
C GLU A 49 2.77 -13.32 -10.78
N ALA A 50 3.73 -13.18 -11.70
CA ALA A 50 4.23 -14.28 -12.52
C ALA A 50 4.79 -15.43 -11.66
N LEU A 51 5.55 -15.12 -10.60
CA LEU A 51 6.08 -16.15 -9.69
C LEU A 51 4.97 -16.87 -8.90
N ALA A 52 3.89 -16.17 -8.54
CA ALA A 52 2.74 -16.78 -7.86
C ALA A 52 1.89 -17.65 -8.80
N GLU A 53 1.82 -17.30 -10.09
CA GLU A 53 1.19 -18.13 -11.12
C GLU A 53 2.00 -19.40 -11.43
N ASP A 54 3.32 -19.39 -11.28
CA ASP A 54 4.15 -20.60 -11.42
C ASP A 54 4.06 -21.55 -10.20
N GLU A 55 3.56 -21.07 -9.05
CA GLU A 55 3.42 -21.86 -7.81
C GLU A 55 2.10 -22.65 -7.70
N VAL A 56 1.16 -22.57 -8.66
CA VAL A 56 -0.07 -23.40 -8.61
C VAL A 56 0.31 -24.86 -8.88
N PRO A 57 0.16 -25.78 -7.91
CA PRO A 57 0.47 -27.17 -8.16
C PRO A 57 -0.64 -27.77 -9.02
N ALA A 58 -0.25 -28.34 -10.17
CA ALA A 58 -1.06 -29.34 -10.84
C ALA A 58 -1.45 -30.42 -9.81
N VAL A 59 -2.75 -30.61 -9.62
CA VAL A 59 -3.35 -31.43 -8.57
C VAL A 59 -2.76 -32.84 -8.55
N VAL A 60 -2.19 -33.24 -7.40
CA VAL A 60 -2.01 -34.66 -7.06
C VAL A 60 -2.26 -34.89 -5.57
N ALA A 61 -2.93 -36.00 -5.31
CA ALA A 61 -3.67 -36.38 -4.13
C ALA A 61 -2.80 -36.82 -2.93
N VAL A 62 -3.37 -36.61 -1.73
CA VAL A 62 -3.23 -37.33 -0.45
C VAL A 62 -1.86 -37.32 0.26
N GLY A 63 -1.87 -36.82 1.50
CA GLY A 63 -1.13 -37.42 2.62
C GLY A 63 -0.06 -36.57 3.31
N SER A 64 -0.28 -36.33 4.61
CA SER A 64 0.69 -35.99 5.66
C SER A 64 1.44 -34.65 5.62
N SER A 65 1.03 -33.80 6.56
CA SER A 65 1.87 -33.01 7.47
C SER A 65 3.37 -32.98 7.16
N SER A 66 3.79 -31.95 6.44
CA SER A 66 5.12 -31.39 6.61
C SER A 66 4.98 -29.88 6.81
N ARG A 67 5.59 -29.42 7.90
CA ARG A 67 5.77 -28.04 8.33
C ARG A 67 6.14 -27.17 7.11
N ARG A 68 5.14 -26.49 6.52
CA ARG A 68 5.35 -25.67 5.33
C ARG A 68 6.33 -24.56 5.71
N LYS A 69 7.50 -24.63 5.07
CA LYS A 69 8.61 -23.70 5.12
C LYS A 69 8.07 -22.28 4.92
N ALA A 70 8.58 -21.35 5.72
CA ALA A 70 8.24 -19.93 5.67
C ALA A 70 8.18 -19.42 4.22
N VAL A 71 7.03 -18.85 3.85
CA VAL A 71 6.80 -18.18 2.58
C VAL A 71 7.81 -17.04 2.46
N GLY A 72 8.90 -17.26 1.74
CA GLY A 72 9.90 -16.24 1.45
C GLY A 72 9.60 -15.52 0.13
N PRO A 73 10.01 -14.26 -0.07
CA PRO A 73 10.06 -13.14 0.85
C PRO A 73 9.04 -12.04 0.41
N ARG A 74 8.02 -11.81 1.24
CA ARG A 74 7.37 -10.51 1.54
C ARG A 74 6.45 -9.78 0.53
N ARG A 75 5.86 -10.38 -0.51
CA ARG A 75 4.91 -9.60 -1.36
C ARG A 75 3.64 -10.25 -1.89
N ALA A 76 3.49 -11.57 -1.90
CA ALA A 76 2.19 -12.17 -2.18
C ALA A 76 1.35 -12.14 -0.89
N VAL A 77 0.11 -11.62 -0.95
CA VAL A 77 -0.85 -11.71 0.17
C VAL A 77 -1.16 -13.19 0.39
N PRO A 78 -0.72 -13.84 1.48
CA PRO A 78 -1.05 -15.26 1.71
C PRO A 78 -2.57 -15.44 1.74
N HIS A 79 -3.09 -16.62 1.38
CA HIS A 79 -4.48 -16.93 1.66
C HIS A 79 -4.70 -16.95 3.18
N ARG A 80 -5.84 -16.41 3.65
CA ARG A 80 -6.16 -16.25 5.07
C ARG A 80 -6.05 -17.55 5.86
N GLU A 81 -6.48 -18.66 5.29
CA GLU A 81 -6.39 -20.02 5.88
C GLU A 81 -4.95 -20.53 6.07
N ASN A 82 -3.99 -19.95 5.37
CA ASN A 82 -2.58 -20.33 5.38
C ASN A 82 -1.70 -19.39 6.21
N ALA A 83 -2.28 -18.35 6.84
CA ALA A 83 -1.58 -17.35 7.62
C ALA A 83 -1.94 -17.45 9.11
N ALA A 84 -0.98 -17.12 9.98
CA ALA A 84 -1.19 -17.08 11.43
C ALA A 84 -2.04 -15.88 11.84
N GLY A 85 -1.83 -14.74 11.18
CA GLY A 85 -2.55 -13.50 11.44
C GLY A 85 -2.12 -12.36 10.51
N VAL A 86 -2.66 -11.17 10.74
CA VAL A 86 -2.42 -9.97 9.92
C VAL A 86 -0.93 -9.61 9.85
N GLU A 87 -0.14 -9.96 10.86
CA GLU A 87 1.30 -9.77 10.92
C GLU A 87 2.09 -10.46 9.79
N ASP A 88 1.52 -11.49 9.15
CA ASP A 88 2.10 -12.16 7.99
C ASP A 88 1.91 -11.36 6.68
N LEU A 89 1.06 -10.33 6.69
CA LEU A 89 0.86 -9.42 5.55
C LEU A 89 1.99 -8.39 5.46
N SER A 90 2.17 -7.78 4.28
CA SER A 90 3.05 -6.61 4.16
C SER A 90 2.47 -5.40 4.90
N VAL A 91 3.31 -4.44 5.29
CA VAL A 91 2.91 -3.25 6.07
C VAL A 91 1.75 -2.49 5.42
N ASP A 92 1.75 -2.34 4.10
CA ASP A 92 0.66 -1.71 3.35
C ASP A 92 -0.67 -2.44 3.53
N TYR A 93 -0.66 -3.78 3.47
CA TYR A 93 -1.85 -4.60 3.67
C TYR A 93 -2.28 -4.64 5.14
N GLN A 94 -1.34 -4.63 6.08
CA GLN A 94 -1.64 -4.48 7.52
C GLN A 94 -2.37 -3.17 7.79
N ALA A 95 -1.92 -2.06 7.20
CA ALA A 95 -2.56 -0.75 7.34
C ALA A 95 -3.99 -0.75 6.76
N LEU A 96 -4.20 -1.43 5.62
CA LEU A 96 -5.55 -1.59 5.05
C LEU A 96 -6.46 -2.47 5.93
N MET A 97 -5.93 -3.54 6.52
CA MET A 97 -6.67 -4.38 7.47
C MET A 97 -7.08 -3.59 8.72
N ALA A 98 -6.16 -2.82 9.31
CA ALA A 98 -6.46 -1.95 10.44
C ALA A 98 -7.55 -0.93 10.09
N ALA A 99 -7.43 -0.27 8.93
CA ALA A 99 -8.45 0.68 8.48
C ALA A 99 -9.81 0.03 8.19
N ALA A 100 -9.85 -1.24 7.77
CA ALA A 100 -11.09 -1.99 7.59
C ALA A 100 -11.72 -2.40 8.93
N LEU A 101 -10.91 -2.77 9.92
CA LEU A 101 -11.36 -3.02 11.29
C LEU A 101 -11.95 -1.75 11.92
N ASP A 102 -11.25 -0.61 11.78
CA ASP A 102 -11.72 0.68 12.28
C ASP A 102 -13.04 1.13 11.61
N ALA A 103 -13.21 0.80 10.32
CA ALA A 103 -14.45 1.10 9.59
C ALA A 103 -15.63 0.19 10.01
N GLY A 104 -15.35 -0.99 10.56
CA GLY A 104 -16.36 -1.94 10.99
C GLY A 104 -17.42 -2.24 9.92
N ALA A 105 -18.69 -2.21 10.32
CA ALA A 105 -19.83 -2.50 9.45
C ALA A 105 -20.05 -1.49 8.30
N ASP A 106 -19.47 -0.29 8.39
CA ASP A 106 -19.55 0.71 7.31
C ASP A 106 -18.66 0.34 6.12
N GLY A 107 -17.62 -0.46 6.38
CA GLY A 107 -16.67 -0.96 5.40
C GLY A 107 -15.73 0.11 4.84
N LEU A 108 -14.48 -0.30 4.63
CA LEU A 108 -13.46 0.52 4.02
C LEU A 108 -13.76 0.73 2.53
N GLY A 109 -13.71 1.98 2.07
CA GLY A 109 -13.85 2.33 0.66
C GLY A 109 -12.50 2.58 -0.02
N ALA A 110 -12.41 2.32 -1.33
CA ALA A 110 -11.18 2.46 -2.12
C ALA A 110 -10.50 3.84 -2.03
N ARG A 111 -11.29 4.93 -2.01
CA ARG A 111 -10.74 6.29 -1.86
C ARG A 111 -10.06 6.48 -0.50
N ARG A 112 -10.64 5.96 0.58
CA ARG A 112 -10.04 6.02 1.91
C ARG A 112 -8.82 5.11 2.01
N ALA A 113 -8.87 3.93 1.38
CA ALA A 113 -7.70 3.07 1.26
C ALA A 113 -6.52 3.75 0.54
N ALA A 114 -6.77 4.53 -0.51
CA ALA A 114 -5.72 5.33 -1.14
C ALA A 114 -5.07 6.32 -0.15
N LEU A 115 -5.86 6.99 0.70
CA LEU A 115 -5.33 7.87 1.76
C LEU A 115 -4.48 7.10 2.78
N VAL A 116 -4.93 5.91 3.20
CA VAL A 116 -4.19 5.03 4.14
C VAL A 116 -2.82 4.64 3.56
N LEU A 117 -2.76 4.38 2.25
CA LEU A 117 -1.52 4.07 1.54
C LEU A 117 -0.65 5.31 1.22
N GLY A 118 -1.06 6.50 1.67
CA GLY A 118 -0.36 7.75 1.37
C GLY A 118 -0.43 8.16 -0.10
N TRP A 119 -1.43 7.68 -0.85
CA TRP A 119 -1.63 7.98 -2.26
C TRP A 119 -2.58 9.16 -2.44
N ASP A 120 -2.42 9.87 -3.56
CA ASP A 120 -3.35 10.93 -3.95
C ASP A 120 -4.74 10.37 -4.22
N SER A 121 -5.68 10.65 -3.33
CA SER A 121 -7.08 10.21 -3.42
C SER A 121 -7.91 10.94 -4.48
N ALA A 122 -7.40 12.04 -5.04
CA ALA A 122 -8.02 12.72 -6.18
C ALA A 122 -7.68 12.02 -7.51
N SER A 123 -6.58 11.27 -7.55
CA SER A 123 -6.17 10.49 -8.72
C SER A 123 -7.02 9.23 -8.89
N VAL A 124 -7.78 9.16 -10.00
CA VAL A 124 -8.62 7.99 -10.32
C VAL A 124 -7.78 6.71 -10.39
N SER A 125 -6.61 6.75 -11.02
CA SER A 125 -5.75 5.57 -11.14
C SER A 125 -5.23 5.08 -9.79
N ARG A 126 -4.94 5.98 -8.83
CA ARG A 126 -4.56 5.62 -7.46
C ARG A 126 -5.72 4.99 -6.69
N VAL A 127 -6.91 5.54 -6.85
CA VAL A 127 -8.13 5.00 -6.22
C VAL A 127 -8.43 3.60 -6.77
N GLU A 128 -8.31 3.39 -8.08
CA GLU A 128 -8.47 2.07 -8.68
C GLU A 128 -7.37 1.09 -8.26
N GLY A 129 -6.12 1.54 -8.16
CA GLY A 129 -5.03 0.73 -7.62
C GLY A 129 -5.31 0.28 -6.17
N ALA A 130 -5.87 1.17 -5.34
CA ALA A 130 -6.23 0.84 -3.97
C ALA A 130 -7.40 -0.16 -3.95
N ARG A 131 -8.39 0.00 -4.84
CA ARG A 131 -9.48 -0.96 -5.02
C ARG A 131 -8.97 -2.34 -5.41
N ALA A 132 -8.03 -2.43 -6.34
CA ALA A 132 -7.44 -3.69 -6.77
C ALA A 132 -6.74 -4.41 -5.59
N ARG A 133 -6.06 -3.67 -4.71
CA ARG A 133 -5.45 -4.25 -3.50
C ARG A 133 -6.49 -4.75 -2.49
N LEU A 134 -7.59 -4.03 -2.30
CA LEU A 134 -8.70 -4.48 -1.45
C LEU A 134 -9.37 -5.74 -2.02
N LYS A 135 -9.60 -5.77 -3.35
CA LYS A 135 -10.12 -6.96 -4.05
C LYS A 135 -9.19 -8.17 -3.87
N ARG A 136 -7.87 -7.97 -3.93
CA ARG A 136 -6.90 -9.04 -3.64
C ARG A 136 -7.04 -9.57 -2.21
N LEU A 137 -7.26 -8.72 -1.22
CA LEU A 137 -7.54 -9.17 0.15
C LEU A 137 -8.84 -9.98 0.25
N VAL A 138 -9.88 -9.61 -0.54
CA VAL A 138 -11.12 -10.39 -0.62
C VAL A 138 -10.89 -11.76 -1.25
N GLU A 139 -10.21 -11.82 -2.39
CA GLU A 139 -9.88 -13.07 -3.07
C GLU A 139 -9.06 -14.03 -2.19
N ARG A 140 -8.24 -13.47 -1.30
CA ARG A 140 -7.42 -14.22 -0.36
C ARG A 140 -8.13 -14.53 0.97
N GLY A 141 -9.38 -14.10 1.15
CA GLY A 141 -10.22 -14.41 2.31
C GLY A 141 -9.96 -13.55 3.57
N TRP A 142 -9.19 -12.46 3.45
CA TRP A 142 -8.93 -11.52 4.55
C TRP A 142 -10.09 -10.54 4.74
N LEU A 143 -10.64 -10.07 3.62
CA LEU A 143 -11.79 -9.16 3.61
C LEU A 143 -12.99 -9.82 2.93
N VAL A 144 -14.17 -9.25 3.16
CA VAL A 144 -15.41 -9.53 2.44
C VAL A 144 -15.96 -8.24 1.87
N GLU A 145 -16.68 -8.34 0.75
CA GLU A 145 -17.37 -7.21 0.12
C GLU A 145 -18.86 -7.53 0.00
N GLU A 146 -19.60 -7.30 1.07
CA GLU A 146 -21.05 -7.55 1.09
C GLU A 146 -21.81 -6.50 0.26
N LYS A 147 -21.30 -5.27 0.22
CA LYS A 147 -21.83 -4.17 -0.58
C LYS A 147 -20.76 -3.72 -1.58
N PRO A 148 -21.11 -3.47 -2.84
CA PRO A 148 -20.15 -3.01 -3.84
C PRO A 148 -19.32 -1.82 -3.34
N GLY A 149 -18.00 -1.98 -3.35
CA GLY A 149 -17.04 -0.97 -2.93
C GLY A 149 -16.88 -0.77 -1.42
N ARG A 150 -17.45 -1.65 -0.59
CA ARG A 150 -17.31 -1.64 0.87
C ARG A 150 -16.67 -2.94 1.35
N PHE A 151 -15.45 -2.83 1.84
CA PHE A 151 -14.62 -3.96 2.23
C PHE A 151 -14.53 -4.04 3.75
N MET A 152 -14.90 -5.20 4.31
CA MET A 152 -14.96 -5.44 5.76
C MET A 152 -14.07 -6.63 6.14
N PRO A 153 -13.54 -6.69 7.37
CA PRO A 153 -12.84 -7.88 7.85
C PRO A 153 -13.73 -9.11 7.74
N SER A 154 -13.16 -10.25 7.34
CA SER A 154 -13.88 -11.52 7.38
C SER A 154 -14.23 -11.91 8.83
N ALA A 155 -15.22 -12.78 9.03
CA ALA A 155 -15.66 -13.19 10.38
C ALA A 155 -14.50 -13.70 11.26
N LEU A 156 -13.52 -14.42 10.68
CA LEU A 156 -12.33 -14.90 11.38
C LEU A 156 -11.45 -13.76 11.93
N GLU A 157 -11.42 -12.62 11.24
CA GLU A 157 -10.69 -11.43 11.68
C GLU A 157 -11.47 -10.62 12.72
N GLN A 158 -12.79 -10.66 12.66
CA GLN A 158 -13.66 -10.01 13.66
C GLN A 158 -13.55 -10.71 15.02
N ASP A 159 -13.54 -12.05 15.04
CA ASP A 159 -13.39 -12.84 16.27
C ASP A 159 -12.01 -12.65 16.91
N ALA A 160 -10.95 -12.58 16.09
CA ALA A 160 -9.59 -12.32 16.57
C ALA A 160 -9.45 -10.92 17.21
N ALA A 161 -10.18 -9.93 16.70
CA ALA A 161 -10.20 -8.58 17.27
C ALA A 161 -11.00 -8.49 18.58
N ASP A 162 -12.07 -9.27 18.73
CA ASP A 162 -12.92 -9.28 19.93
C ASP A 162 -12.23 -9.98 21.13
N VAL A 163 -11.44 -11.04 20.88
CA VAL A 163 -10.63 -11.72 21.91
C VAL A 163 -9.56 -10.81 22.52
N GLY A 164 -9.12 -9.76 21.81
CA GLY A 164 -8.12 -8.79 22.26
C GLY A 164 -8.66 -7.63 23.11
N ARG A 165 -9.99 -7.49 23.26
CA ARG A 165 -10.58 -6.38 24.02
C ARG A 165 -10.71 -6.77 25.50
N PRO A 166 -9.90 -6.24 26.43
CA PRO A 166 -10.14 -6.49 27.85
C PRO A 166 -11.50 -5.88 28.20
N GLY A 167 -12.45 -6.75 28.53
CA GLY A 167 -13.76 -6.34 28.99
C GLY A 167 -13.61 -5.44 30.21
N GLY A 168 -13.83 -4.14 30.02
CA GLY A 168 -14.00 -3.17 31.09
C GLY A 168 -15.29 -3.50 31.83
N GLY A 169 -15.21 -4.41 32.78
CA GLY A 169 -16.27 -4.72 33.72
C GLY A 169 -16.38 -3.65 34.80
N SER A 170 -17.54 -3.00 34.79
CA SER A 170 -18.26 -2.29 35.87
C SER A 170 -17.54 -1.21 36.68
#